data_AF-S8BRW3-F1
#
_entry.id   AF-S8BRW3-F1
#
_cell.length_a   1.000
_cell.length_b   1.000
_cell.length_c   1.000
_cell.angle_alpha   90.00
_cell.angle_beta   90.00
_cell.angle_gamma   90.00
#
_symmetry.space_group_name_H-M   'P 1'
#
loop_
_entity.id
_entity.type
_entity.pdbx_description
1 polymer ?
#
loop_
_entity_poly.entity_id
_entity_poly.type
_entity_poly.pdbx_seq_one_letter_code
_entity_poly.pdbx_strand_id
1 'polypeptide(L)'
;FDRVLENAILFAVGNTLVCDDIDEAKDLSWKGQRFKVVTTEGILLTKSGTMTGGTSGGMEARSHKWNDKKIEGFKNKKEEYESELEKLGSIRDMQLKESGASGKISGLEKKIQYTEIEKKSIEDKLNNLNVEKRNIEDEIVRLSPELQKLEKVINSRATKIQSLEKRIDDIVDEIYKKFSESVGVKNIREYEENHLKGVEQTAAERVSLHNQKSKLKY
;
A
#
# COMPACT_ATOMS: atom_id res chain seq x y z
N PHE A 1 -11.45 55.92 20.47
CA PHE A 1 -11.05 56.64 19.25
C PHE A 1 -9.54 56.55 19.13
N ASP A 2 -8.98 56.74 17.95
CA ASP A 2 -7.54 56.73 17.74
C ASP A 2 -6.88 57.96 18.40
N ARG A 3 -5.75 57.80 19.09
CA ARG A 3 -5.05 58.88 19.82
C ARG A 3 -4.63 60.02 18.90
N VAL A 4 -4.39 59.74 17.61
CA VAL A 4 -4.03 60.76 16.61
C VAL A 4 -5.15 61.80 16.42
N LEU A 5 -6.41 61.42 16.67
CA LEU A 5 -7.57 62.29 16.49
C LEU A 5 -7.94 63.09 17.76
N GLU A 6 -7.22 62.93 18.86
CA GLU A 6 -7.56 63.52 20.15
C GLU A 6 -7.63 65.06 20.09
N ASN A 7 -6.64 65.73 19.49
CA ASN A 7 -6.64 67.18 19.33
C ASN A 7 -7.78 67.68 18.43
N ALA A 8 -8.15 66.93 17.40
CA ALA A 8 -9.25 67.27 16.51
C ALA A 8 -10.61 67.15 17.23
N ILE A 9 -10.77 66.12 18.06
CA ILE A 9 -11.98 65.91 18.88
C ILE A 9 -12.06 66.99 19.96
N LEU A 10 -10.96 67.29 20.65
CA LEU A 10 -10.90 68.35 21.66
C LEU A 10 -11.19 69.72 21.06
N PHE A 11 -10.74 69.99 19.83
CA PHE A 11 -11.08 71.22 19.11
C PHE A 11 -12.56 71.28 18.69
N ALA A 12 -13.12 70.17 18.18
CA ALA A 12 -14.50 70.12 17.71
C ALA A 12 -15.54 70.19 18.85
N VAL A 13 -15.29 69.46 19.94
CA VAL A 13 -16.18 69.40 21.10
C VAL A 13 -15.88 70.55 22.07
N GLY A 14 -14.61 70.88 22.29
CA GLY A 14 -14.17 71.86 23.29
C GLY A 14 -14.63 71.51 24.70
N ASN A 15 -14.74 72.52 25.56
CA ASN A 15 -15.32 72.38 26.91
C ASN A 15 -16.85 72.50 26.84
N THR A 16 -17.50 71.64 26.05
CA THR A 16 -18.97 71.57 25.95
C THR A 16 -19.51 70.60 27.00
N LEU A 17 -20.44 71.07 27.83
CA LEU A 17 -21.15 70.24 28.81
C LEU A 17 -22.40 69.66 28.19
N VAL A 18 -22.79 68.46 28.64
CA VAL A 18 -24.03 67.80 28.24
C VAL A 18 -24.92 67.67 29.47
N CYS A 19 -26.20 68.04 29.35
CA CYS A 19 -27.19 67.93 30.42
C CYS A 19 -28.49 67.32 29.87
N ASP A 20 -29.36 66.85 30.75
CA ASP A 20 -30.63 66.26 30.33
C ASP A 20 -31.69 67.35 30.10
N ASP A 21 -31.83 68.27 31.06
CA ASP A 21 -32.90 69.28 31.06
C ASP A 21 -32.45 70.67 30.58
N ILE A 22 -33.37 71.39 29.93
CA ILE A 22 -33.11 72.76 29.45
C ILE A 22 -32.92 73.76 30.59
N ASP A 23 -33.58 73.55 31.73
CA ASP A 23 -33.46 74.46 32.87
C ASP A 23 -32.11 74.32 33.57
N GLU A 24 -31.57 73.09 33.63
CA GLU A 24 -30.18 72.85 34.03
C GLU A 24 -29.19 73.45 33.01
N ALA A 25 -29.48 73.33 31.71
CA ALA A 25 -28.65 73.92 30.65
C ALA A 25 -28.54 75.46 30.79
N LYS A 26 -29.66 76.13 31.11
CA LYS A 26 -29.71 77.58 31.34
C LYS A 26 -28.93 77.97 32.59
N ASP A 27 -29.04 77.18 33.65
CA ASP A 27 -28.30 77.43 34.89
C ASP A 27 -26.78 77.42 34.63
N LEU A 28 -26.30 76.36 33.98
CA LEU A 28 -24.89 76.17 33.65
C LEU A 28 -24.35 77.14 32.58
N SER A 29 -25.22 77.63 31.68
CA SER A 29 -24.79 78.55 30.62
C SER A 29 -24.84 80.02 31.04
N TRP A 30 -25.77 80.42 31.91
CA TRP A 30 -26.04 81.83 32.23
C TRP A 30 -25.66 82.25 33.65
N LYS A 31 -25.56 81.33 34.62
CA LYS A 31 -25.09 81.66 35.98
C LYS A 31 -23.60 81.41 36.13
N GLY A 32 -22.89 82.37 36.72
CA GLY A 32 -21.45 82.26 36.97
C GLY A 32 -20.60 82.19 35.70
N GLN A 33 -19.69 81.21 35.61
CA GLN A 33 -18.83 81.01 34.45
C GLN A 33 -19.64 80.40 33.30
N ARG A 34 -19.69 81.09 32.15
CA ARG A 34 -20.47 80.65 31.00
C ARG A 34 -19.83 79.45 30.31
N PHE A 35 -20.53 78.31 30.30
CA PHE A 35 -20.17 77.14 29.51
C PHE A 35 -21.00 77.03 28.23
N LYS A 36 -20.45 76.33 27.23
CA LYS A 36 -21.21 75.86 26.08
C LYS A 36 -21.92 74.59 26.53
N VAL A 37 -23.24 74.52 26.44
CA VAL A 37 -24.02 73.42 27.00
C VAL A 37 -24.97 72.89 25.93
N VAL A 38 -25.10 71.57 25.81
CA VAL A 38 -26.04 70.92 24.91
C VAL A 38 -26.94 69.97 25.69
N THR A 39 -28.24 70.00 25.45
CA THR A 39 -29.18 69.05 26.06
C THR A 39 -29.18 67.71 25.29
N THR A 40 -29.63 66.63 25.92
CA THR A 40 -29.86 65.33 25.25
C THR A 40 -30.85 65.44 24.09
N GLU A 41 -31.82 66.36 24.19
CA GLU A 41 -32.77 66.73 23.13
C GLU A 41 -32.14 67.56 21.99
N GLY A 42 -30.85 67.91 22.08
CA GLY A 42 -30.11 68.60 21.02
C GLY A 42 -30.21 70.12 21.01
N ILE A 43 -30.68 70.75 22.10
CA ILE A 43 -30.70 72.21 22.25
C ILE A 43 -29.30 72.68 22.65
N LEU A 44 -28.69 73.54 21.84
CA LEU A 44 -27.34 74.06 22.10
C LEU A 44 -27.39 75.50 22.62
N LEU A 45 -26.81 75.73 23.79
CA LEU A 45 -26.54 77.04 24.37
C LEU A 45 -25.05 77.37 24.23
N THR A 46 -24.76 78.47 23.56
CA THR A 46 -23.38 78.96 23.36
C THR A 46 -23.01 79.98 24.43
N LYS A 47 -21.69 80.16 24.68
CA LYS A 47 -21.19 81.14 25.67
C LYS A 47 -21.59 82.58 25.36
N SER A 48 -21.86 82.90 24.10
CA SER A 48 -22.37 84.20 23.64
C SER A 48 -23.84 84.43 24.00
N GLY A 49 -24.52 83.43 24.58
CA GLY A 49 -25.94 83.51 24.95
C GLY A 49 -26.90 83.14 23.81
N THR A 50 -26.38 82.70 22.66
CA THR A 50 -27.22 82.20 21.56
C THR A 50 -27.75 80.82 21.93
N MET A 51 -29.07 80.68 21.91
CA MET A 51 -29.78 79.42 22.12
C MET A 51 -30.31 78.93 20.77
N THR A 52 -29.80 77.80 20.32
CA THR A 52 -30.28 77.09 19.12
C THR A 52 -31.13 75.93 19.55
N GLY A 53 -32.44 76.03 19.33
CA GLY A 53 -33.42 74.99 19.62
C GLY A 53 -34.42 74.89 18.47
N GLY A 54 -34.70 73.66 18.03
CA GLY A 54 -35.68 73.37 16.99
C GLY A 54 -35.49 71.96 16.44
N THR A 55 -36.57 71.19 16.38
CA THR A 55 -36.68 69.87 15.73
C THR A 55 -36.70 69.96 14.20
N SER A 56 -36.29 71.09 13.64
CA SER A 56 -36.35 71.34 12.19
C SER A 56 -35.15 70.70 11.49
N GLY A 57 -35.23 69.38 11.31
CA GLY A 57 -34.69 68.60 10.18
C GLY A 57 -33.18 68.41 10.07
N GLY A 58 -32.36 69.22 10.73
CA GLY A 58 -30.90 69.13 10.66
C GLY A 58 -30.27 68.13 11.63
N MET A 59 -30.89 67.92 12.80
CA MET A 59 -30.33 67.09 13.88
C MET A 59 -30.76 65.62 13.74
N GLU A 60 -32.03 65.33 13.43
CA GLU A 60 -32.50 63.95 13.19
C GLU A 60 -31.75 63.32 12.01
N ALA A 61 -31.57 64.06 10.91
CA ALA A 61 -30.81 63.62 9.73
C ALA A 61 -29.34 63.27 10.05
N ARG A 62 -28.74 63.87 11.09
CA ARG A 62 -27.38 63.57 11.54
C ARG A 62 -27.34 62.40 12.52
N SER A 63 -28.39 62.16 13.29
CA SER A 63 -28.53 60.98 14.16
C SER A 63 -28.57 59.67 13.34
N HIS A 64 -29.20 59.69 12.17
CA HIS A 64 -29.24 58.56 11.24
C HIS A 64 -27.85 58.03 10.83
N LYS A 65 -26.81 58.87 10.81
CA LYS A 65 -25.43 58.46 10.46
C LYS A 65 -24.84 57.41 11.43
N TRP A 66 -25.25 57.43 12.69
CA TRP A 66 -24.82 56.42 13.67
C TRP A 66 -25.54 55.08 13.47
N ASN A 67 -26.78 55.12 13.00
CA ASN A 67 -27.51 53.93 12.59
C ASN A 67 -26.94 53.34 11.30
N ASP A 68 -26.53 54.18 10.34
CA ASP A 68 -25.87 53.74 9.11
C ASP A 68 -24.59 52.96 9.40
N LYS A 69 -23.77 53.40 10.37
CA LYS A 69 -22.56 52.67 10.79
C LYS A 69 -22.85 51.32 11.43
N LYS A 70 -23.95 51.19 12.20
CA LYS A 70 -24.39 49.89 12.74
C LYS A 70 -24.88 48.97 11.62
N ILE A 71 -25.62 49.52 10.65
CA ILE A 71 -26.11 48.79 9.48
C ILE A 71 -24.93 48.29 8.63
N GLU A 72 -23.92 49.12 8.41
CA GLU A 72 -22.68 48.74 7.72
C GLU A 72 -21.95 47.60 8.44
N GLY A 73 -21.83 47.66 9.77
CA GLY A 73 -21.26 46.56 10.56
C GLY A 73 -22.04 45.23 10.43
N PHE A 74 -23.37 45.29 10.34
CA PHE A 74 -24.18 44.08 10.08
C PHE A 74 -24.04 43.57 8.64
N LYS A 75 -23.90 44.46 7.65
CA LYS A 75 -23.62 44.06 6.26
C LYS A 75 -22.29 43.34 6.14
N ASN A 76 -21.24 43.86 6.76
CA ASN A 76 -19.92 43.22 6.74
C ASN A 76 -19.96 41.82 7.37
N LYS A 77 -20.66 41.65 8.51
CA LYS A 77 -20.85 40.33 9.12
C LYS A 77 -21.66 39.39 8.23
N LYS A 78 -22.68 39.89 7.54
CA LYS A 78 -23.46 39.10 6.58
C LYS A 78 -22.55 38.61 5.44
N GLU A 79 -21.75 39.49 4.85
CA GLU A 79 -20.81 39.14 3.77
C GLU A 79 -19.74 38.14 4.26
N GLU A 80 -19.26 38.29 5.49
CA GLU A 80 -18.34 37.33 6.12
C GLU A 80 -18.98 35.95 6.25
N TYR A 81 -20.21 35.86 6.78
CA TYR A 81 -20.93 34.59 6.89
C TYR A 81 -21.31 33.99 5.54
N GLU A 82 -21.66 34.81 4.55
CA GLU A 82 -21.91 34.34 3.17
C GLU A 82 -20.64 33.78 2.53
N SER A 83 -19.48 34.41 2.76
CA SER A 83 -18.18 33.90 2.29
C SER A 83 -17.77 32.60 3.00
N GLU A 84 -18.02 32.48 4.30
CA GLU A 84 -17.79 31.23 5.05
C GLU A 84 -18.68 30.10 4.54
N LEU A 85 -19.96 30.38 4.27
CA LEU A 85 -20.90 29.42 3.72
C LEU A 85 -20.49 28.95 2.31
N GLU A 86 -20.00 29.86 1.47
CA GLU A 86 -19.51 29.54 0.13
C GLU A 86 -18.24 28.66 0.19
N LYS A 87 -17.33 28.93 1.13
CA LYS A 87 -16.11 28.13 1.35
C LYS A 87 -16.39 26.70 1.81
N LEU A 88 -17.46 26.48 2.58
CA LEU A 88 -17.91 25.14 2.96
C LEU A 88 -18.28 24.30 1.72
N GLY A 89 -18.64 24.95 0.60
CA GLY A 89 -18.97 24.28 -0.65
C GLY A 89 -20.36 23.64 -0.64
N SER A 90 -20.73 23.02 -1.76
CA SER A 90 -22.07 22.42 -1.88
C SER A 90 -22.19 21.15 -1.03
N ILE A 91 -23.32 21.00 -0.34
CA ILE A 91 -23.71 19.75 0.35
C ILE A 91 -23.62 18.56 -0.61
N ARG A 92 -23.95 18.78 -1.90
CA ARG A 92 -23.88 17.74 -2.93
C ARG A 92 -22.45 17.25 -3.15
N ASP A 93 -21.46 18.15 -3.14
CA ASP A 93 -20.05 17.78 -3.30
C ASP A 93 -19.53 17.01 -2.10
N MET A 94 -19.97 17.37 -0.89
CA MET A 94 -19.66 16.60 0.31
C MET A 94 -20.26 15.19 0.26
N GLN A 95 -21.53 15.06 -0.14
CA GLN A 95 -22.21 13.77 -0.29
C GLN A 95 -21.53 12.88 -1.34
N LEU A 96 -21.06 13.46 -2.45
CA LEU A 96 -20.30 12.73 -3.46
C LEU A 96 -18.95 12.24 -2.91
N LYS A 97 -18.23 13.08 -2.16
CA LYS A 97 -16.98 12.69 -1.49
C LYS A 97 -17.20 11.59 -0.45
N GLU A 98 -18.25 11.72 0.36
CA GLU A 98 -18.64 10.72 1.35
C GLU A 98 -18.99 9.39 0.69
N SER A 99 -19.83 9.40 -0.33
CA SER A 99 -20.19 8.20 -1.10
C SER A 99 -18.96 7.54 -1.74
N GLY A 100 -18.07 8.34 -2.32
CA GLY A 100 -16.81 7.86 -2.88
C GLY A 100 -15.88 7.25 -1.83
N ALA A 101 -15.78 7.85 -0.65
CA ALA A 101 -14.99 7.33 0.46
C ALA A 101 -15.60 6.02 1.01
N SER A 102 -16.93 5.98 1.19
CA SER A 102 -17.67 4.80 1.64
C SER A 102 -17.50 3.62 0.67
N GLY A 103 -17.57 3.87 -0.64
CA GLY A 103 -17.30 2.86 -1.65
C GLY A 103 -15.87 2.30 -1.58
N LYS A 104 -14.87 3.16 -1.34
CA LYS A 104 -13.48 2.74 -1.13
C LYS A 104 -13.32 1.91 0.14
N ILE A 105 -13.96 2.31 1.24
CA ILE A 105 -13.94 1.57 2.51
C ILE A 105 -14.50 0.17 2.29
N SER A 106 -15.69 0.04 1.72
CA SER A 106 -16.31 -1.26 1.46
C SER A 106 -15.45 -2.14 0.53
N GLY A 107 -14.83 -1.54 -0.49
CA GLY A 107 -13.91 -2.24 -1.37
C GLY A 107 -12.66 -2.77 -0.65
N LEU A 108 -12.06 -1.95 0.22
CA LEU A 108 -10.91 -2.34 1.02
C LEU A 108 -11.26 -3.39 2.07
N GLU A 109 -12.40 -3.28 2.73
CA GLU A 109 -12.89 -4.27 3.71
C GLU A 109 -13.04 -5.66 3.07
N LYS A 110 -13.65 -5.73 1.89
CA LYS A 110 -13.75 -7.00 1.15
C LYS A 110 -12.39 -7.55 0.80
N LYS A 111 -11.45 -6.69 0.34
CA LYS A 111 -10.09 -7.12 0.03
C LYS A 111 -9.37 -7.68 1.25
N ILE A 112 -9.51 -7.04 2.40
CA ILE A 112 -8.97 -7.53 3.68
C ILE A 112 -9.54 -8.91 4.01
N GLN A 113 -10.86 -9.09 3.90
CA GLN A 113 -11.50 -10.38 4.17
C GLN A 113 -10.98 -11.49 3.24
N TYR A 114 -10.90 -11.24 1.93
CA TYR A 114 -10.37 -12.24 0.98
C TYR A 114 -8.91 -12.59 1.29
N THR A 115 -8.07 -11.58 1.51
CA THR A 115 -6.65 -11.79 1.82
C THR A 115 -6.46 -12.55 3.14
N GLU A 116 -7.29 -12.33 4.15
CA GLU A 116 -7.20 -13.07 5.41
C GLU A 116 -7.58 -14.55 5.23
N ILE A 117 -8.60 -14.84 4.42
CA ILE A 117 -8.98 -16.23 4.08
C ILE A 117 -7.85 -16.92 3.30
N GLU A 118 -7.27 -16.24 2.31
CA GLU A 118 -6.15 -16.76 1.53
C GLU A 118 -4.93 -17.03 2.41
N LYS A 119 -4.59 -16.08 3.29
CA LYS A 119 -3.49 -16.22 4.25
C LYS A 119 -3.67 -17.47 5.11
N LYS A 120 -4.86 -17.64 5.71
CA LYS A 120 -5.16 -18.82 6.52
C LYS A 120 -5.03 -20.13 5.71
N SER A 121 -5.53 -20.15 4.48
CA SER A 121 -5.39 -21.32 3.60
C SER A 121 -3.93 -21.65 3.27
N ILE A 122 -3.09 -20.63 3.09
CA ILE A 122 -1.66 -20.80 2.83
C ILE A 122 -0.95 -21.29 4.10
N GLU A 123 -1.29 -20.76 5.27
CA GLU A 123 -0.75 -21.21 6.55
C GLU A 123 -1.07 -22.69 6.82
N ASP A 124 -2.31 -23.12 6.57
CA ASP A 124 -2.73 -24.52 6.71
C ASP A 124 -1.95 -25.43 5.75
N LYS A 125 -1.79 -25.02 4.48
CA LYS A 125 -0.99 -25.75 3.48
C LYS A 125 0.48 -25.85 3.90
N LEU A 126 1.05 -24.77 4.41
CA LEU A 126 2.43 -24.73 4.86
C LEU A 126 2.65 -25.69 6.04
N ASN A 127 1.71 -25.73 6.98
CA ASN A 127 1.79 -26.65 8.11
C ASN A 127 1.73 -28.11 7.65
N ASN A 128 0.83 -28.45 6.72
CA ASN A 128 0.74 -29.80 6.16
C ASN A 128 2.04 -30.19 5.44
N LEU A 129 2.59 -29.31 4.60
CA LEU A 129 3.86 -29.55 3.90
C LEU A 129 5.03 -29.73 4.87
N ASN A 130 5.06 -29.00 5.99
CA ASN A 130 6.09 -29.18 7.01
C ASN A 130 6.00 -30.54 7.70
N VAL A 131 4.78 -31.03 7.96
CA VAL A 131 4.56 -32.37 8.51
C VAL A 131 4.98 -33.44 7.50
N GLU A 132 4.58 -33.30 6.23
CA GLU A 132 4.99 -34.22 5.16
C GLU A 132 6.50 -34.26 4.99
N LYS A 133 7.15 -33.10 4.96
CA LYS A 133 8.62 -33.00 4.90
C LYS A 133 9.27 -33.77 6.05
N ARG A 134 8.80 -33.56 7.27
CA ARG A 134 9.34 -34.25 8.45
C ARG A 134 9.16 -35.77 8.36
N ASN A 135 7.99 -36.23 7.91
CA ASN A 135 7.73 -37.65 7.72
C ASN A 135 8.70 -38.27 6.69
N ILE A 136 8.95 -37.56 5.58
CA ILE A 136 9.91 -38.01 4.55
C ILE A 136 11.34 -38.03 5.12
N GLU A 137 11.74 -37.01 5.88
CA GLU A 137 13.05 -36.98 6.53
C GLU A 137 13.23 -38.16 7.51
N ASP A 138 12.22 -38.45 8.33
CA ASP A 138 12.22 -39.59 9.25
C ASP A 138 12.28 -40.93 8.50
N GLU A 139 11.56 -41.05 7.38
CA GLU A 139 11.59 -42.25 6.53
C GLU A 139 12.95 -42.45 5.86
N ILE A 140 13.60 -41.38 5.37
CA ILE A 140 14.97 -41.42 4.84
C ILE A 140 15.95 -41.91 5.90
N VAL A 141 15.87 -41.36 7.12
CA VAL A 141 16.73 -41.78 8.24
C VAL A 141 16.55 -43.26 8.57
N ARG A 142 15.31 -43.76 8.50
CA ARG A 142 15.01 -45.17 8.73
C ARG A 142 15.50 -46.09 7.60
N LEU A 143 15.34 -45.70 6.33
CA LEU A 143 15.70 -46.53 5.17
C LEU A 143 17.20 -46.51 4.84
N SER A 144 17.88 -45.40 5.10
CA SER A 144 19.33 -45.24 4.86
C SER A 144 20.19 -46.40 5.41
N PRO A 145 20.05 -46.86 6.67
CA PRO A 145 20.86 -47.97 7.17
C PRO A 145 20.52 -49.32 6.52
N GLU A 146 19.27 -49.55 6.13
CA GLU A 146 18.89 -50.77 5.40
C GLU A 146 19.52 -50.80 4.00
N LEU A 147 19.50 -49.66 3.32
CA LEU A 147 20.13 -49.48 2.01
C LEU A 147 21.65 -49.72 2.09
N GLN A 148 22.33 -49.12 3.07
CA GLN A 148 23.77 -49.35 3.30
C GLN A 148 24.11 -50.81 3.62
N LYS A 149 23.24 -51.52 4.37
CA LYS A 149 23.43 -52.96 4.63
C LYS A 149 23.30 -53.76 3.35
N LEU A 150 22.29 -53.46 2.53
CA LEU A 150 22.05 -54.17 1.27
C LEU A 150 23.19 -53.94 0.27
N GLU A 151 23.69 -52.70 0.14
CA GLU A 151 24.85 -52.37 -0.69
C GLU A 151 26.10 -53.17 -0.27
N LYS A 152 26.38 -53.29 1.04
CA LYS A 152 27.49 -54.11 1.53
C LYS A 152 27.32 -55.58 1.14
N VAL A 153 26.10 -56.12 1.24
CA VAL A 153 25.81 -57.49 0.82
C VAL A 153 26.02 -57.66 -0.68
N ILE A 154 25.52 -56.73 -1.51
CA ILE A 154 25.71 -56.77 -2.96
C ILE A 154 27.19 -56.75 -3.32
N ASN A 155 27.97 -55.83 -2.74
CA ASN A 155 29.41 -55.75 -2.99
C ASN A 155 30.16 -57.03 -2.55
N SER A 156 29.80 -57.61 -1.41
CA SER A 156 30.39 -58.88 -0.97
C SER A 156 30.04 -60.06 -1.89
N ARG A 157 28.82 -60.07 -2.46
CA ARG A 157 28.42 -61.08 -3.43
C ARG A 157 29.10 -60.88 -4.78
N ALA A 158 29.21 -59.64 -5.26
CA ALA A 158 29.89 -59.30 -6.52
C ALA A 158 31.37 -59.71 -6.49
N THR A 159 32.08 -59.39 -5.41
CA THR A 159 33.47 -59.82 -5.22
C THR A 159 33.60 -61.34 -5.17
N LYS A 160 32.66 -62.04 -4.52
CA LYS A 160 32.64 -63.50 -4.50
C LYS A 160 32.37 -64.11 -5.87
N ILE A 161 31.44 -63.54 -6.65
CA ILE A 161 31.17 -63.95 -8.04
C ILE A 161 32.43 -63.78 -8.87
N GLN A 162 33.07 -62.61 -8.86
CA GLN A 162 34.33 -62.38 -9.60
C GLN A 162 35.43 -63.37 -9.20
N SER A 163 35.56 -63.69 -7.91
CA SER A 163 36.55 -64.67 -7.46
C SER A 163 36.26 -66.09 -7.95
N LEU A 164 34.97 -66.45 -8.05
CA LEU A 164 34.53 -67.75 -8.56
C LEU A 164 34.67 -67.82 -10.08
N GLU A 165 34.31 -66.77 -10.80
CA GLU A 165 34.52 -66.65 -12.25
C GLU A 165 35.99 -66.80 -12.59
N LYS A 166 36.88 -66.06 -11.91
CA LYS A 166 38.33 -66.21 -12.11
C LYS A 166 38.81 -67.64 -11.84
N ARG A 167 38.27 -68.29 -10.82
CA ARG A 167 38.65 -69.68 -10.50
C ARG A 167 38.09 -70.69 -11.51
N ILE A 168 36.90 -70.45 -12.06
CA ILE A 168 36.35 -71.23 -13.17
C ILE A 168 37.25 -71.06 -14.39
N ASP A 169 37.60 -69.83 -14.72
CA ASP A 169 38.48 -69.45 -15.81
C ASP A 169 39.85 -70.14 -15.71
N ASP A 170 40.47 -70.13 -14.54
CA ASP A 170 41.76 -70.79 -14.29
C ASP A 170 41.65 -72.32 -14.52
N ILE A 171 40.58 -72.96 -14.03
CA ILE A 171 40.35 -74.41 -14.21
C ILE A 171 40.07 -74.75 -15.68
N VAL A 172 39.27 -73.92 -16.36
CA VAL A 172 38.93 -74.10 -17.78
C VAL A 172 40.18 -73.98 -18.63
N ASP A 173 41.02 -72.97 -18.37
CA ASP A 173 42.28 -72.79 -19.09
C ASP A 173 43.25 -73.97 -18.84
N GLU A 174 43.24 -74.56 -17.64
CA GLU A 174 44.02 -75.77 -17.33
C GLU A 174 43.53 -77.00 -18.14
N ILE A 175 42.22 -77.25 -18.14
CA ILE A 175 41.60 -78.39 -18.86
C ILE A 175 41.86 -78.28 -20.38
N TYR A 176 41.66 -77.09 -20.93
CA TYR A 176 41.77 -76.84 -22.38
C TYR A 176 43.16 -76.39 -22.81
N LYS A 177 44.18 -76.44 -21.94
CA LYS A 177 45.54 -75.98 -22.25
C LYS A 177 46.12 -76.63 -23.52
N LYS A 178 46.05 -77.96 -23.59
CA LYS A 178 46.55 -78.73 -24.74
C LYS A 178 45.79 -78.41 -26.04
N PHE A 179 44.49 -78.17 -25.93
CA PHE A 179 43.66 -77.80 -27.08
C PHE A 179 44.00 -76.38 -27.56
N SER A 180 44.13 -75.43 -26.64
CA SER A 180 44.48 -74.04 -26.94
C SER A 180 45.84 -73.95 -27.63
N GLU A 181 46.84 -74.70 -27.16
CA GLU A 181 48.16 -74.85 -27.80
C GLU A 181 48.06 -75.46 -29.21
N SER A 182 47.17 -76.43 -29.42
CA SER A 182 47.00 -77.09 -30.73
C SER A 182 46.33 -76.21 -31.79
N VAL A 183 45.44 -75.31 -31.37
CA VAL A 183 44.69 -74.40 -32.28
C VAL A 183 45.36 -73.02 -32.37
N GLY A 184 46.35 -72.73 -31.52
CA GLY A 184 47.12 -71.49 -31.55
C GLY A 184 46.40 -70.28 -30.93
N VAL A 185 45.49 -70.50 -29.97
CA VAL A 185 44.74 -69.46 -29.24
C VAL A 185 45.22 -69.34 -27.80
N LYS A 186 45.06 -68.18 -27.15
CA LYS A 186 45.54 -67.98 -25.77
C LYS A 186 44.72 -68.74 -24.73
N ASN A 187 43.41 -68.83 -24.93
CA ASN A 187 42.49 -69.60 -24.11
C ASN A 187 41.28 -70.05 -24.95
N ILE A 188 40.48 -70.96 -24.40
CA ILE A 188 39.29 -71.50 -25.08
C ILE A 188 38.24 -70.41 -25.38
N ARG A 189 38.18 -69.36 -24.57
CA ARG A 189 37.22 -68.25 -24.72
C ARG A 189 37.50 -67.42 -25.97
N GLU A 190 38.76 -67.17 -26.29
CA GLU A 190 39.15 -66.50 -27.54
C GLU A 190 38.72 -67.32 -28.76
N TYR A 191 38.81 -68.65 -28.68
CA TYR A 191 38.31 -69.54 -29.74
C TYR A 191 36.79 -69.48 -29.86
N GLU A 192 36.06 -69.57 -28.74
CA GLU A 192 34.59 -69.49 -28.73
C GLU A 192 34.11 -68.14 -29.28
N GLU A 193 34.72 -67.02 -28.88
CA GLU A 193 34.33 -65.70 -29.33
C GLU A 193 34.60 -65.49 -30.83
N ASN A 194 35.76 -65.93 -31.31
CA ASN A 194 36.09 -65.85 -32.74
C ASN A 194 35.19 -66.77 -33.58
N HIS A 195 34.88 -67.97 -33.08
CA HIS A 195 33.97 -68.89 -33.74
C HIS A 195 32.55 -68.32 -33.79
N LEU A 196 32.07 -67.72 -32.69
CA LEU A 196 30.76 -67.07 -32.62
C LEU A 196 30.64 -65.91 -33.62
N LYS A 197 31.65 -65.02 -33.66
CA LYS A 197 31.74 -63.93 -34.64
C LYS A 197 31.72 -64.44 -36.07
N GLY A 198 32.43 -65.54 -36.36
CA GLY A 198 32.40 -66.19 -37.66
C GLY A 198 31.03 -66.73 -38.04
N VAL A 199 30.30 -67.34 -37.10
CA VAL A 199 28.92 -67.82 -37.30
C VAL A 199 27.96 -66.66 -37.57
N GLU A 200 28.06 -65.56 -36.82
CA GLU A 200 27.23 -64.37 -37.03
C GLU A 200 27.47 -63.72 -38.40
N GLN A 201 28.73 -63.57 -38.81
CA GLN A 201 29.09 -63.03 -40.13
C GLN A 201 28.53 -63.92 -41.25
N THR A 202 28.68 -65.23 -41.12
CA THR A 202 28.16 -66.19 -42.11
C THR A 202 26.62 -66.14 -42.17
N ALA A 203 25.94 -65.98 -41.03
CA ALA A 203 24.49 -65.82 -40.98
C ALA A 203 24.04 -64.50 -41.64
N ALA A 204 24.73 -63.40 -41.37
CA ALA A 204 24.46 -62.10 -41.98
C ALA A 204 24.68 -62.13 -43.51
N GLU A 205 25.75 -62.76 -43.98
CA GLU A 205 26.01 -62.98 -45.39
C GLU A 205 24.94 -63.85 -46.05
N ARG A 206 24.49 -64.94 -45.40
CA ARG A 206 23.37 -65.75 -45.91
C ARG A 206 22.10 -64.94 -46.07
N VAL A 207 21.76 -64.08 -45.10
CA VAL A 207 20.59 -63.19 -45.19
C VAL A 207 20.74 -62.18 -46.33
N SER A 208 21.93 -61.56 -46.46
CA SER A 208 22.24 -60.64 -47.55
C SER A 208 22.11 -61.29 -48.93
N LEU A 209 22.70 -62.47 -49.11
CA LEU A 209 22.62 -63.27 -50.34
C LEU A 209 21.19 -63.75 -50.61
N HIS A 210 20.43 -64.13 -49.57
CA HIS A 210 19.01 -64.46 -49.72
C HIS A 210 18.21 -63.25 -50.23
N ASN A 211 18.43 -62.07 -49.65
CA ASN A 211 17.79 -60.83 -50.11
C ASN A 211 18.16 -60.48 -51.55
N GLN A 212 19.42 -60.64 -51.95
CA GLN A 212 19.85 -60.45 -53.34
C GLN A 212 19.19 -61.47 -54.29
N LYS A 213 19.09 -62.74 -53.88
CA LYS A 213 18.41 -63.78 -54.65
C LYS A 213 16.91 -63.52 -54.80
N SER A 214 16.25 -62.99 -53.78
CA SER A 214 14.83 -62.61 -53.84
C SER A 214 14.59 -61.44 -54.81
N LYS A 215 15.53 -60.50 -54.92
CA LYS A 215 15.47 -59.39 -55.90
C LYS A 215 15.68 -59.84 -57.35
N LEU A 216 16.38 -60.96 -57.58
CA LEU A 216 16.62 -61.53 -58.91
C LEU A 216 15.51 -62.48 -59.40
N LYS A 217 14.52 -62.80 -58.54
CA LYS A 217 13.42 -63.72 -58.85
C LYS A 217 12.13 -63.02 -59.31
N TYR A 218 12.20 -61.72 -59.56
CA TYR A 218 11.15 -60.92 -60.21
C TYR A 218 11.68 -60.34 -61.51
#